data_AF-A0A1I0BHY5-F1
#
_entry.id   AF-A0A1I0BHY5-F1
#
_cell.length_a   1.000
_cell.length_b   1.000
_cell.length_c   1.000
_cell.angle_alpha   90.00
_cell.angle_beta   90.00
_cell.angle_gamma   90.00
#
_symmetry.space_group_name_H-M   'P 1'
#
loop_
_entity.id
_entity.type
_entity.pdbx_description
1 polymer ?
#
loop_
_entity_poly.entity_id
_entity_poly.type
_entity_poly.pdbx_seq_one_letter_code
_entity_poly.pdbx_strand_id
1 'polypeptide(L)'
;MNIQLMTDGGADIPTALQKKLNIAVVPLNIQINGETYKVSPDSKIENYYTLMEEAEELPKSSAPGPQDFYEAYKRVDENKPILMLSISKGVSGTYQSAVMGKDMLLDEEPDRQIEIINTKTASCGIALLLHEAGKKLAQDVHFHNLVSHMRERVEKLSTLFVLRTLDNLIKGGRLDKVKGAIAKTLNIKLLLHATNEGTIDVAEKVRGNKKAMRRFVEQIGEQTKHFGTISLAHGNSKERANKVLADIKEKYPFQNSLTMDMGPLIATYSGEGGLVISFFRD
;
A
#
# COMPACT_ATOMS: atom_id res chain seq x y z
N MET A 1 20.94 -8.35 10.08
CA MET A 1 19.98 -8.84 9.05
C MET A 1 20.73 -8.99 7.75
N ASN A 2 20.79 -10.20 7.20
CA ASN A 2 21.61 -10.53 6.04
C ASN A 2 20.94 -10.18 4.70
N ILE A 3 19.70 -9.68 4.70
CA ILE A 3 18.95 -9.26 3.51
C ILE A 3 18.45 -7.83 3.76
N GLN A 4 18.55 -6.98 2.74
CA GLN A 4 18.01 -5.62 2.77
C GLN A 4 16.56 -5.62 2.28
N LEU A 5 15.63 -5.23 3.15
CA LEU A 5 14.25 -4.96 2.74
C LEU A 5 14.15 -3.53 2.19
N MET A 6 13.48 -3.39 1.05
CA MET A 6 13.21 -2.10 0.42
C MET A 6 11.75 -1.98 0.03
N THR A 7 11.28 -0.73 -0.05
CA THR A 7 9.97 -0.40 -0.61
C THR A 7 9.99 0.99 -1.25
N ASP A 8 8.83 1.47 -1.68
CA ASP A 8 8.65 2.80 -2.23
C ASP A 8 7.67 3.64 -1.38
N GLY A 9 7.56 4.93 -1.69
CA GLY A 9 6.64 5.88 -1.04
C GLY A 9 5.14 5.53 -1.13
N GLY A 10 4.77 4.44 -1.81
CA GLY A 10 3.41 3.93 -1.86
C GLY A 10 3.05 2.97 -0.73
N ALA A 11 3.99 2.65 0.16
CA ALA A 11 3.72 1.90 1.38
C ALA A 11 3.35 2.87 2.51
N ASP A 12 2.33 2.56 3.32
CA ASP A 12 2.07 3.30 4.56
C ASP A 12 2.61 2.46 5.72
N ILE A 13 3.87 2.69 6.12
CA ILE A 13 4.58 1.81 7.07
C ILE A 13 4.66 2.49 8.43
N PRO A 14 4.38 1.80 9.55
CA PRO A 14 4.60 2.39 10.87
C PRO A 14 6.10 2.62 11.07
N THR A 15 6.49 3.80 11.55
CA THR A 15 7.89 4.17 11.77
C THR A 15 8.64 3.13 12.62
N ALA A 16 7.98 2.53 13.62
CA ALA A 16 8.57 1.47 14.44
C ALA A 16 8.94 0.22 13.62
N LEU A 17 8.10 -0.17 12.66
CA LEU A 17 8.36 -1.32 11.78
C LEU A 17 9.51 -1.00 10.81
N GLN A 18 9.50 0.19 10.20
CA GLN A 18 10.55 0.64 9.29
C GLN A 18 11.92 0.65 9.98
N LYS A 19 12.01 1.22 11.20
CA LYS A 19 13.24 1.24 12.01
C LYS A 19 13.67 -0.17 12.42
N LYS A 20 12.74 -0.98 12.94
CA LYS A 20 13.04 -2.34 13.41
C LYS A 20 13.63 -3.22 12.30
N LEU A 21 13.11 -3.10 11.09
CA LEU A 21 13.52 -3.91 9.94
C LEU A 21 14.57 -3.22 9.06
N ASN A 22 15.02 -2.01 9.42
CA ASN A 22 15.93 -1.18 8.63
C ASN A 22 15.50 -1.09 7.15
N ILE A 23 14.22 -0.79 6.91
CA ILE A 23 13.63 -0.78 5.57
C ILE A 23 14.07 0.49 4.86
N ALA A 24 14.73 0.34 3.70
CA ALA A 24 15.05 1.47 2.85
C ALA A 24 13.87 1.81 1.93
N VAL A 25 13.68 3.09 1.66
CA VAL A 25 12.52 3.60 0.91
C VAL A 25 13.00 4.43 -0.26
N VAL A 26 12.46 4.16 -1.45
CA VAL A 26 12.60 5.05 -2.61
C VAL A 26 11.37 5.96 -2.68
N PRO A 27 11.51 7.28 -2.45
CA PRO A 27 10.37 8.18 -2.37
C PRO A 27 9.71 8.38 -3.74
N LEU A 28 8.38 8.51 -3.76
CA LEU A 28 7.63 8.97 -4.94
C LEU A 28 7.58 10.51 -4.95
N ASN A 29 7.04 11.08 -6.02
CA ASN A 29 6.84 12.52 -6.12
C ASN A 29 5.35 12.87 -6.05
N ILE A 30 5.04 13.97 -5.35
CA ILE A 30 3.74 14.65 -5.40
C ILE A 30 3.95 16.08 -5.85
N GLN A 31 3.13 16.51 -6.80
CA GLN A 31 3.08 17.87 -7.27
C GLN A 31 1.77 18.53 -6.82
N ILE A 32 1.88 19.67 -6.14
CA ILE A 32 0.76 20.48 -5.67
C ILE A 32 1.13 21.96 -5.82
N ASN A 33 0.25 22.78 -6.39
CA ASN A 33 0.45 24.22 -6.59
C ASN A 33 1.77 24.60 -7.26
N GLY A 34 2.23 23.78 -8.22
CA GLY A 34 3.50 24.01 -8.95
C GLY A 34 4.76 23.51 -8.24
N GLU A 35 4.67 23.14 -6.96
CA GLU A 35 5.78 22.59 -6.18
C GLU A 35 5.81 21.07 -6.23
N THR A 36 7.01 20.48 -6.17
CA THR A 36 7.21 19.02 -6.17
C THR A 36 7.87 18.56 -4.88
N TYR A 37 7.26 17.56 -4.25
CA TYR A 37 7.67 16.98 -2.97
C TYR A 37 8.09 15.53 -3.18
N LYS A 38 9.28 15.15 -2.69
CA LYS A 38 9.65 13.74 -2.52
C LYS A 38 8.97 13.21 -1.27
N VAL A 39 8.14 12.18 -1.42
CA VAL A 39 7.32 11.61 -0.35
C VAL A 39 7.69 10.16 -0.07
N SER A 40 8.02 9.90 1.17
CA SER A 40 8.20 8.59 1.79
C SER A 40 6.96 8.23 2.63
N PRO A 41 6.82 6.97 3.07
CA PRO A 41 5.71 6.51 3.91
C PRO A 41 5.45 7.36 5.16
N ASP A 42 6.52 7.88 5.76
CA ASP A 42 6.49 8.67 7.00
C ASP A 42 6.57 10.19 6.77
N SER A 43 6.62 10.63 5.50
CA SER A 43 6.62 12.05 5.17
C SER A 43 5.34 12.72 5.64
N LYS A 44 5.49 13.87 6.27
CA LYS A 44 4.38 14.74 6.66
C LYS A 44 4.48 16.02 5.85
N ILE A 45 3.46 16.28 5.05
CA ILE A 45 3.22 17.60 4.49
C ILE A 45 2.22 18.27 5.44
N GLU A 46 2.61 19.37 6.07
CA GLU A 46 1.73 20.08 6.99
C GLU A 46 0.44 20.49 6.26
N ASN A 47 -0.70 20.32 6.94
CA ASN A 47 -2.01 20.67 6.40
C ASN A 47 -2.34 20.01 5.05
N TYR A 48 -1.77 18.83 4.75
CA TYR A 48 -1.93 18.18 3.44
C TYR A 48 -3.38 18.02 2.97
N TYR A 49 -4.29 17.62 3.88
CA TYR A 49 -5.71 17.48 3.54
C TYR A 49 -6.36 18.82 3.22
N THR A 50 -6.02 19.88 3.96
CA THR A 50 -6.45 21.25 3.68
C THR A 50 -5.90 21.73 2.33
N LEU A 51 -4.61 21.53 2.07
CA LEU A 51 -3.98 21.87 0.79
C LEU A 51 -4.68 21.15 -0.39
N MET A 52 -5.06 19.89 -0.20
CA MET A 52 -5.78 19.12 -1.22
C MET A 52 -7.22 19.60 -1.41
N GLU A 53 -7.89 20.05 -0.34
CA GLU A 53 -9.25 20.61 -0.40
C GLU A 53 -9.27 22.00 -1.08
N GLU A 54 -8.25 22.82 -0.83
CA GLU A 54 -8.11 24.18 -1.38
C GLU A 54 -7.53 24.20 -2.80
N ALA A 55 -6.86 23.12 -3.24
CA ALA A 55 -6.25 23.07 -4.57
C ALA A 55 -7.31 23.06 -5.70
N GLU A 56 -7.07 23.86 -6.75
CA GLU A 56 -7.93 23.91 -7.93
C GLU A 56 -7.98 22.55 -8.67
N GLU A 57 -6.85 21.86 -8.71
CA GLU A 57 -6.71 20.52 -9.27
C GLU A 57 -6.26 19.53 -8.20
N LEU A 58 -6.64 18.26 -8.37
CA LEU A 58 -6.12 17.18 -7.52
C LEU A 58 -4.58 17.15 -7.63
N PRO A 59 -3.84 17.00 -6.51
CA PRO A 59 -2.40 16.80 -6.55
C PRO A 59 -2.01 15.65 -7.48
N LYS A 60 -0.96 15.87 -8.28
CA LYS A 60 -0.49 14.88 -9.26
C LYS A 60 0.65 14.08 -8.65
N SER A 61 0.66 12.76 -8.82
CA SER A 61 1.80 11.94 -8.42
C SER A 61 2.58 11.46 -9.63
N SER A 62 3.88 11.23 -9.45
CA SER A 62 4.72 10.54 -10.42
C SER A 62 5.59 9.49 -9.73
N ALA A 63 5.87 8.41 -10.46
CA ALA A 63 6.79 7.37 -10.02
C ALA A 63 8.22 7.92 -9.94
N PRO A 64 9.11 7.30 -9.14
CA PRO A 64 10.52 7.60 -9.18
C PRO A 64 11.11 7.15 -10.52
N GLY A 65 12.20 7.78 -10.95
CA GLY A 65 12.90 7.35 -12.15
C GLY A 65 13.67 6.05 -11.92
N PRO A 66 14.04 5.29 -12.98
CA PRO A 66 14.94 4.14 -12.86
C PRO A 66 16.24 4.47 -12.12
N GLN A 67 16.79 5.67 -12.35
CA GLN A 67 18.01 6.15 -11.70
C GLN A 67 17.86 6.25 -10.16
N ASP A 68 16.72 6.71 -9.65
CA ASP A 68 16.48 6.79 -8.19
C ASP A 68 16.57 5.39 -7.55
N PHE A 69 16.05 4.36 -8.25
CA PHE A 69 16.13 2.97 -7.80
C PHE A 69 17.54 2.39 -7.90
N TYR A 70 18.21 2.58 -9.04
CA TYR A 70 19.59 2.17 -9.24
C TYR A 70 20.49 2.72 -8.11
N GLU A 71 20.42 4.02 -7.83
CA GLU A 71 21.21 4.64 -6.76
C GLU A 71 20.88 4.07 -5.38
N ALA A 72 19.59 3.81 -5.10
CA ALA A 72 19.17 3.22 -3.85
C ALA A 72 19.69 1.79 -3.68
N TYR A 73 19.73 0.99 -4.75
CA TYR A 73 20.28 -0.36 -4.72
C TYR A 73 21.81 -0.36 -4.60
N LYS A 74 22.49 0.53 -5.34
CA LYS A 74 23.95 0.69 -5.32
C LYS A 74 24.49 1.07 -3.93
N ARG A 75 23.70 1.78 -3.12
CA ARG A 75 24.06 2.14 -1.73
C ARG A 75 24.00 0.97 -0.75
N VAL A 76 23.35 -0.13 -1.10
CA VAL A 76 23.33 -1.34 -0.27
C VAL A 76 24.70 -2.02 -0.40
N ASP A 77 25.21 -2.62 0.66
CA ASP A 77 26.43 -3.42 0.60
C ASP A 77 26.32 -4.51 -0.48
N GLU A 78 27.16 -4.46 -1.51
CA GLU A 78 27.99 -5.61 -1.90
C GLU A 78 27.36 -7.01 -1.90
N ASN A 79 27.50 -7.61 -0.74
CA ASN A 79 27.26 -9.02 -0.47
C ASN A 79 25.88 -9.23 0.17
N LYS A 80 25.10 -8.17 0.33
CA LYS A 80 23.78 -8.19 0.96
C LYS A 80 22.67 -8.23 -0.08
N PRO A 81 21.90 -9.33 -0.17
CA PRO A 81 20.78 -9.42 -1.10
C PRO A 81 19.69 -8.40 -0.82
N ILE A 82 18.99 -7.96 -1.87
CA ILE A 82 17.94 -6.93 -1.81
C ILE A 82 16.58 -7.56 -2.15
N LEU A 83 15.59 -7.35 -1.29
CA LEU A 83 14.19 -7.62 -1.60
C LEU A 83 13.40 -6.31 -1.59
N MET A 84 12.95 -5.90 -2.77
CA MET A 84 12.13 -4.70 -2.97
C MET A 84 10.66 -5.08 -3.13
N LEU A 85 9.80 -4.54 -2.27
CA LEU A 85 8.35 -4.67 -2.39
C LEU A 85 7.78 -3.35 -2.95
N SER A 86 7.34 -3.37 -4.21
CA SER A 86 6.84 -2.17 -4.88
C SER A 86 5.32 -2.08 -4.87
N ILE A 87 4.78 -0.86 -4.82
CA ILE A 87 3.37 -0.59 -5.11
C ILE A 87 2.94 -1.23 -6.43
N SER A 88 1.68 -1.65 -6.48
CA SER A 88 1.12 -2.36 -7.62
C SER A 88 1.39 -1.68 -8.98
N LYS A 89 1.89 -2.47 -9.93
CA LYS A 89 2.03 -2.07 -11.34
C LYS A 89 0.69 -1.68 -11.99
N GLY A 90 -0.43 -2.09 -11.40
CA GLY A 90 -1.79 -1.77 -11.87
C GLY A 90 -2.23 -0.34 -11.56
N VAL A 91 -1.52 0.38 -10.68
CA VAL A 91 -1.88 1.76 -10.26
C VAL A 91 -0.73 2.76 -10.38
N SER A 92 0.50 2.28 -10.58
CA SER A 92 1.70 3.11 -10.73
C SER A 92 2.74 2.47 -11.67
N GLY A 93 3.54 3.32 -12.33
CA GLY A 93 4.74 2.91 -13.08
C GLY A 93 5.94 2.54 -12.19
N THR A 94 5.83 2.70 -10.87
CA THR A 94 6.94 2.50 -9.90
C THR A 94 7.59 1.13 -10.03
N TYR A 95 6.80 0.05 -10.17
CA TYR A 95 7.35 -1.30 -10.35
C TYR A 95 8.24 -1.39 -11.59
N GLN A 96 7.84 -0.78 -12.70
CA GLN A 96 8.63 -0.81 -13.93
C GLN A 96 9.94 -0.02 -13.76
N SER A 97 9.90 1.16 -13.12
CA SER A 97 11.11 1.91 -12.80
C SER A 97 12.06 1.13 -11.90
N ALA A 98 11.52 0.42 -10.90
CA ALA A 98 12.32 -0.42 -9.99
C ALA A 98 13.00 -1.58 -10.73
N VAL A 99 12.30 -2.24 -11.67
CA VAL A 99 12.89 -3.28 -12.52
C VAL A 99 13.99 -2.69 -13.42
N MET A 100 13.75 -1.55 -14.07
CA MET A 100 14.77 -0.91 -14.89
C MET A 100 16.01 -0.50 -14.08
N GLY A 101 15.83 0.03 -12.86
CA GLY A 101 16.94 0.34 -11.97
C GLY A 101 17.72 -0.89 -11.50
N LYS A 102 17.03 -2.04 -11.35
CA LYS A 102 17.67 -3.34 -11.10
C LYS A 102 18.50 -3.79 -12.30
N ASP A 103 17.97 -3.67 -13.51
CA ASP A 103 18.69 -4.07 -14.73
C ASP A 103 19.97 -3.22 -14.90
N MET A 104 19.90 -1.90 -14.68
CA MET A 104 21.08 -1.01 -14.65
C MET A 104 22.14 -1.46 -13.63
N LEU A 105 21.71 -1.91 -12.44
CA LEU A 105 22.63 -2.42 -11.42
C LEU A 105 23.31 -3.70 -11.88
N LEU A 106 22.56 -4.63 -12.49
CA LEU A 106 23.07 -5.92 -12.95
C LEU A 106 24.00 -5.81 -14.16
N ASP A 107 23.85 -4.77 -14.98
CA ASP A 107 24.80 -4.46 -16.04
C ASP A 107 26.21 -4.12 -15.49
N GLU A 108 26.28 -3.51 -14.30
CA GLU A 108 27.54 -3.17 -13.61
C GLU A 108 28.02 -4.25 -12.63
N GLU A 109 27.09 -4.90 -11.93
CA GLU A 109 27.30 -5.90 -10.88
C GLU A 109 26.53 -7.19 -11.21
N PRO A 110 27.00 -8.02 -12.15
CA PRO A 110 26.22 -9.17 -12.64
C PRO A 110 25.88 -10.22 -11.56
N ASP A 111 26.69 -10.32 -10.51
CA ASP A 111 26.51 -11.29 -9.42
C ASP A 111 25.57 -10.79 -8.31
N ARG A 112 25.00 -9.59 -8.46
CA ARG A 112 24.14 -8.99 -7.43
C ARG A 112 22.86 -9.79 -7.23
N GLN A 113 22.53 -10.08 -5.97
CA GLN A 113 21.26 -10.72 -5.61
C GLN A 113 20.19 -9.68 -5.30
N ILE A 114 19.24 -9.47 -6.22
CA ILE A 114 18.15 -8.52 -6.05
C ILE A 114 16.86 -9.04 -6.68
N GLU A 115 15.76 -8.90 -5.95
CA GLU A 115 14.43 -9.26 -6.42
C GLU A 115 13.45 -8.12 -6.20
N ILE A 116 12.65 -7.82 -7.23
CA ILE A 116 11.58 -6.80 -7.18
C ILE A 116 10.23 -7.51 -7.28
N ILE A 117 9.45 -7.46 -6.20
CA ILE A 117 8.11 -8.04 -6.17
C ILE A 117 7.07 -6.95 -6.43
N ASN A 118 6.28 -7.13 -7.49
CA ASN A 118 5.03 -6.41 -7.70
C ASN A 118 4.02 -6.89 -6.64
N THR A 119 3.75 -6.07 -5.63
CA THR A 119 2.92 -6.49 -4.48
C THR A 119 1.43 -6.63 -4.79
N LYS A 120 0.98 -6.12 -5.95
CA LYS A 120 -0.45 -6.05 -6.34
C LYS A 120 -1.33 -5.31 -5.31
N THR A 121 -0.72 -4.52 -4.43
CA THR A 121 -1.42 -3.71 -3.42
C THR A 121 -0.75 -2.32 -3.28
N ALA A 122 -1.22 -1.53 -2.33
CA ALA A 122 -0.67 -0.24 -1.93
C ALA A 122 -0.84 -0.07 -0.40
N SER A 123 -0.31 1.02 0.17
CA SER A 123 -0.61 1.44 1.54
C SER A 123 -0.27 0.35 2.57
N CYS A 124 -1.16 0.10 3.54
CA CYS A 124 -0.98 -0.87 4.63
C CYS A 124 -0.84 -2.31 4.15
N GLY A 125 -1.26 -2.64 2.91
CA GLY A 125 -1.03 -3.96 2.33
C GLY A 125 0.45 -4.26 2.15
N ILE A 126 1.22 -3.27 1.67
CA ILE A 126 2.69 -3.40 1.57
C ILE A 126 3.31 -3.49 2.96
N ALA A 127 2.82 -2.70 3.92
CA ALA A 127 3.31 -2.78 5.30
C ALA A 127 3.05 -4.15 5.97
N LEU A 128 1.91 -4.80 5.67
CA LEU A 128 1.63 -6.15 6.13
C LEU A 128 2.58 -7.18 5.51
N LEU A 129 2.90 -7.04 4.22
CA LEU A 129 3.91 -7.86 3.56
C LEU A 129 5.31 -7.66 4.17
N LEU A 130 5.70 -6.41 4.45
CA LEU A 130 6.98 -6.11 5.11
C LEU A 130 7.04 -6.67 6.54
N HIS A 131 5.93 -6.59 7.28
CA HIS A 131 5.82 -7.22 8.59
C HIS A 131 5.99 -8.75 8.51
N GLU A 132 5.39 -9.39 7.51
CA GLU A 132 5.53 -10.83 7.27
C GLU A 132 6.95 -11.20 6.81
N ALA A 133 7.59 -10.38 5.97
CA ALA A 133 9.00 -10.54 5.60
C ALA A 133 9.91 -10.47 6.83
N GLY A 134 9.66 -9.52 7.74
CA GLY A 134 10.40 -9.41 9.01
C GLY A 134 10.23 -10.64 9.91
N LYS A 135 9.02 -11.21 10.00
CA LYS A 135 8.80 -12.48 10.72
C LYS A 135 9.56 -13.63 10.08
N LYS A 136 9.57 -13.70 8.75
CA LYS A 136 10.27 -14.76 8.01
C LYS A 136 11.79 -14.62 8.18
N LEU A 137 12.33 -13.41 8.12
CA LEU A 137 13.75 -13.13 8.34
C LEU A 137 14.24 -13.52 9.74
N ALA A 138 13.37 -13.46 10.76
CA ALA A 138 13.72 -13.91 12.11
C ALA A 138 13.91 -15.44 12.23
N GLN A 139 13.67 -16.20 11.16
CA GLN A 139 13.90 -17.65 11.07
C GLN A 139 15.20 -17.99 10.30
N ASP A 140 16.10 -17.02 10.13
CA ASP A 140 17.40 -17.17 9.43
C ASP A 140 17.29 -17.81 8.04
N VAL A 141 16.29 -17.37 7.27
CA VAL A 141 16.00 -17.96 5.95
C VAL A 141 16.97 -17.49 4.88
N HIS A 142 17.26 -18.36 3.91
CA HIS A 142 17.96 -17.98 2.69
C HIS A 142 17.11 -17.03 1.81
N PHE A 143 17.78 -16.17 1.05
CA PHE A 143 17.16 -15.15 0.20
C PHE A 143 16.11 -15.72 -0.75
N HIS A 144 16.41 -16.80 -1.47
CA HIS A 144 15.46 -17.42 -2.40
C HIS A 144 14.19 -17.95 -1.71
N ASN A 145 14.34 -18.48 -0.48
CA ASN A 145 13.20 -18.95 0.30
C ASN A 145 12.32 -17.79 0.79
N LEU A 146 12.93 -16.64 1.12
CA LEU A 146 12.18 -15.42 1.42
C LEU A 146 11.40 -14.94 0.19
N VAL A 147 12.04 -14.88 -0.98
CA VAL A 147 11.39 -14.45 -2.23
C VAL A 147 10.18 -15.33 -2.54
N SER A 148 10.35 -16.65 -2.52
CA SER A 148 9.28 -17.62 -2.79
C SER A 148 8.13 -17.49 -1.78
N HIS A 149 8.44 -17.37 -0.49
CA HIS A 149 7.45 -17.09 0.56
C HIS A 149 6.69 -15.81 0.26
N MET A 150 7.38 -14.70 -0.01
CA MET A 150 6.74 -13.41 -0.24
C MET A 150 5.87 -13.39 -1.49
N ARG A 151 6.25 -14.10 -2.56
CA ARG A 151 5.38 -14.27 -3.75
C ARG A 151 4.08 -15.01 -3.39
N GLU A 152 4.15 -16.07 -2.59
CA GLU A 152 2.94 -16.76 -2.08
C GLU A 152 2.08 -15.82 -1.21
N ARG A 153 2.73 -15.04 -0.32
CA ARG A 153 2.02 -14.09 0.54
C ARG A 153 1.31 -13.00 -0.25
N VAL A 154 1.88 -12.54 -1.36
CA VAL A 154 1.24 -11.57 -2.27
C VAL A 154 -0.05 -12.14 -2.85
N GLU A 155 -0.06 -13.39 -3.32
CA GLU A 155 -1.28 -14.00 -3.88
C GLU A 155 -2.39 -14.20 -2.83
N LYS A 156 -1.98 -14.46 -1.58
CA LYS A 156 -2.91 -14.57 -0.45
C LYS A 156 -3.35 -13.24 0.13
N LEU A 157 -2.73 -12.12 -0.24
CA LEU A 157 -3.09 -10.82 0.32
C LEU A 157 -4.46 -10.39 -0.20
N SER A 158 -5.31 -9.89 0.71
CA SER A 158 -6.51 -9.14 0.39
C SER A 158 -6.37 -7.71 0.89
N THR A 159 -6.80 -6.77 0.06
CA THR A 159 -6.87 -5.34 0.41
C THR A 159 -8.26 -4.83 0.09
N LEU A 160 -8.99 -4.41 1.13
CA LEU A 160 -10.33 -3.84 1.05
C LEU A 160 -10.28 -2.39 1.49
N PHE A 161 -11.08 -1.52 0.87
CA PHE A 161 -11.12 -0.13 1.26
C PHE A 161 -12.48 0.54 1.03
N VAL A 162 -12.73 1.57 1.83
CA VAL A 162 -13.92 2.41 1.74
C VAL A 162 -13.53 3.87 1.85
N LEU A 163 -13.92 4.64 0.85
CA LEU A 163 -13.56 6.05 0.73
C LEU A 163 -14.77 6.94 0.99
N ARG A 164 -14.54 8.20 1.39
CA ARG A 164 -15.63 9.19 1.53
C ARG A 164 -16.12 9.68 0.17
N THR A 165 -15.19 9.89 -0.75
CA THR A 165 -15.42 10.22 -2.15
C THR A 165 -14.58 9.32 -3.05
N LEU A 166 -15.00 9.16 -4.31
CA LEU A 166 -14.23 8.48 -5.36
C LEU A 166 -13.62 9.47 -6.35
N ASP A 167 -13.94 10.76 -6.22
CA ASP A 167 -13.55 11.80 -7.17
C ASP A 167 -12.03 11.86 -7.35
N ASN A 168 -11.27 11.66 -6.28
CA ASN A 168 -9.81 11.68 -6.32
C ASN A 168 -9.24 10.51 -7.14
N LEU A 169 -9.80 9.30 -6.99
CA LEU A 169 -9.40 8.15 -7.80
C LEU A 169 -9.79 8.32 -9.29
N ILE A 170 -10.93 8.96 -9.56
CA ILE A 170 -11.40 9.25 -10.93
C ILE A 170 -10.52 10.31 -11.59
N LYS A 171 -10.33 11.47 -10.94
CA LYS A 171 -9.44 12.55 -11.40
C LYS A 171 -8.00 12.06 -11.54
N GLY A 172 -7.59 11.16 -10.66
CA GLY A 172 -6.30 10.50 -10.70
C GLY A 172 -6.15 9.43 -11.78
N GLY A 173 -7.21 8.99 -12.45
CA GLY A 173 -7.12 7.94 -13.48
C GLY A 173 -6.90 6.51 -12.97
N ARG A 174 -7.03 6.28 -11.65
CA ARG A 174 -6.77 4.97 -11.01
C ARG A 174 -8.02 4.08 -10.91
N LEU A 175 -9.17 4.58 -11.36
CA LEU A 175 -10.47 3.91 -11.29
C LEU A 175 -11.17 3.80 -12.66
N ASP A 176 -10.42 4.01 -13.73
CA ASP A 176 -10.94 4.15 -15.10
C ASP A 176 -11.74 2.94 -15.58
N LYS A 177 -11.32 1.73 -15.19
CA LYS A 177 -11.99 0.46 -15.55
C LYS A 177 -13.38 0.30 -14.94
N VAL A 178 -13.69 1.03 -13.87
CA VAL A 178 -14.94 0.87 -13.12
C VAL A 178 -15.76 2.16 -13.04
N LYS A 179 -15.41 3.16 -13.85
CA LYS A 179 -16.18 4.42 -14.00
C LYS A 179 -17.66 4.15 -14.27
N GLY A 180 -17.99 3.11 -15.06
CA GLY A 180 -19.38 2.71 -15.35
C GLY A 180 -20.16 2.18 -14.14
N ALA A 181 -19.49 1.78 -13.06
CA ALA A 181 -20.15 1.32 -11.84
C ALA A 181 -20.67 2.48 -10.96
N ILE A 182 -20.25 3.71 -11.24
CA ILE A 182 -20.53 4.91 -10.45
C ILE A 182 -21.84 5.55 -10.93
N ALA A 183 -22.97 4.94 -10.54
CA ALA A 183 -24.28 5.54 -10.76
C ALA A 183 -24.57 6.58 -9.67
N LYS A 184 -25.06 7.77 -10.04
CA LYS A 184 -25.53 8.81 -9.12
C LYS A 184 -26.87 8.43 -8.47
N THR A 185 -26.90 7.31 -7.75
CA THR A 185 -28.06 6.95 -6.92
C THR A 185 -27.82 7.42 -5.49
N LEU A 186 -28.82 8.09 -4.92
CA LEU A 186 -28.70 8.68 -3.59
C LEU A 186 -28.30 7.62 -2.54
N ASN A 187 -27.25 7.95 -1.77
CA ASN A 187 -26.78 7.19 -0.62
C ASN A 187 -26.26 5.76 -0.91
N ILE A 188 -25.78 5.48 -2.14
CA ILE A 188 -24.98 4.28 -2.40
C ILE A 188 -23.51 4.53 -2.03
N LYS A 189 -22.91 3.56 -1.32
CA LYS A 189 -21.48 3.48 -1.02
C LYS A 189 -20.88 2.29 -1.78
N LEU A 190 -19.67 2.50 -2.31
CA LEU A 190 -18.90 1.44 -2.94
C LEU A 190 -17.89 0.90 -1.92
N LEU A 191 -17.89 -0.41 -1.73
CA LEU A 191 -16.80 -1.12 -1.09
C LEU A 191 -15.86 -1.55 -2.20
N LEU A 192 -14.58 -1.20 -2.06
CA LEU A 192 -13.57 -1.37 -3.08
C LEU A 192 -12.55 -2.42 -2.63
N HIS A 193 -11.87 -3.02 -3.60
CA HIS A 193 -10.76 -3.91 -3.34
C HIS A 193 -9.66 -3.81 -4.38
N ALA A 194 -8.47 -4.32 -4.04
CA ALA A 194 -7.44 -4.62 -5.02
C ALA A 194 -7.75 -5.95 -5.70
N THR A 195 -7.68 -5.98 -7.04
CA THR A 195 -7.89 -7.21 -7.84
C THR A 195 -6.64 -8.09 -7.82
N ASN A 196 -6.75 -9.32 -8.32
CA ASN A 196 -5.61 -10.24 -8.44
C ASN A 196 -4.52 -9.73 -9.40
N GLU A 197 -4.85 -8.79 -10.29
CA GLU A 197 -3.93 -8.09 -11.20
C GLU A 197 -3.36 -6.82 -10.57
N GLY A 198 -3.81 -6.47 -9.36
CA GLY A 198 -3.38 -5.29 -8.63
C GLY A 198 -4.03 -4.00 -9.10
N THR A 199 -5.18 -4.06 -9.79
CA THR A 199 -6.01 -2.88 -10.12
C THR A 199 -7.08 -2.64 -9.07
N ILE A 200 -7.83 -1.53 -9.18
CA ILE A 200 -8.92 -1.21 -8.26
C ILE A 200 -10.26 -1.62 -8.89
N ASP A 201 -11.09 -2.33 -8.13
CA ASP A 201 -12.45 -2.70 -8.55
C ASP A 201 -13.48 -2.53 -7.42
N VAL A 202 -14.77 -2.58 -7.77
CA VAL A 202 -15.91 -2.51 -6.86
C VAL A 202 -16.25 -3.91 -6.38
N ALA A 203 -15.94 -4.18 -5.11
CA ALA A 203 -16.31 -5.43 -4.48
C ALA A 203 -17.83 -5.51 -4.20
N GLU A 204 -18.45 -4.42 -3.72
CA GLU A 204 -19.88 -4.41 -3.41
C GLU A 204 -20.49 -3.00 -3.49
N LYS A 205 -21.75 -2.90 -3.92
CA LYS A 205 -22.56 -1.67 -3.86
C LYS A 205 -23.54 -1.75 -2.70
N VAL A 206 -23.41 -0.87 -1.72
CA VAL A 206 -24.22 -0.91 -0.50
C VAL A 206 -24.93 0.40 -0.27
N ARG A 207 -26.26 0.37 -0.11
CA ARG A 207 -27.05 1.54 0.25
C ARG A 207 -26.95 1.84 1.75
N GLY A 208 -26.53 3.06 2.09
CA GLY A 208 -26.47 3.60 3.44
C GLY A 208 -25.15 3.30 4.18
N ASN A 209 -24.61 4.33 4.85
CA ASN A 209 -23.32 4.26 5.56
C ASN A 209 -23.25 3.14 6.61
N LYS A 210 -24.27 2.99 7.46
CA LYS A 210 -24.29 1.97 8.51
C LYS A 210 -24.21 0.55 7.94
N LYS A 211 -24.97 0.28 6.87
CA LYS A 211 -24.95 -1.03 6.19
C LYS A 211 -23.63 -1.25 5.47
N ALA A 212 -23.09 -0.22 4.80
CA ALA A 212 -21.80 -0.30 4.11
C ALA A 212 -20.66 -0.65 5.06
N MET A 213 -20.58 0.01 6.22
CA MET A 213 -19.54 -0.30 7.21
C MET A 213 -19.69 -1.71 7.80
N ARG A 214 -20.93 -2.16 8.04
CA ARG A 214 -21.18 -3.53 8.50
C ARG A 214 -20.71 -4.57 7.46
N ARG A 215 -21.06 -4.36 6.18
CA ARG A 215 -20.62 -5.21 5.06
C ARG A 215 -19.10 -5.19 4.89
N PHE A 216 -18.47 -4.02 5.02
CA PHE A 216 -17.02 -3.86 4.94
C PHE A 216 -16.28 -4.75 5.96
N VAL A 217 -16.79 -4.84 7.19
CA VAL A 217 -16.26 -5.77 8.20
C VAL A 217 -16.57 -7.22 7.85
N GLU A 218 -17.80 -7.53 7.41
CA GLU A 218 -18.21 -8.91 7.08
C GLU A 218 -17.42 -9.53 5.92
N GLN A 219 -17.02 -8.72 4.92
CA GLN A 219 -16.18 -9.15 3.80
C GLN A 219 -14.83 -9.75 4.24
N ILE A 220 -14.35 -9.43 5.44
CA ILE A 220 -13.12 -10.00 5.98
C ILE A 220 -13.32 -11.48 6.33
N GLY A 221 -14.37 -11.80 7.09
CA GLY A 221 -14.68 -13.18 7.49
C GLY A 221 -15.18 -14.08 6.37
N GLU A 222 -15.56 -13.50 5.23
CA GLU A 222 -15.86 -14.20 3.98
C GLU A 222 -14.59 -14.70 3.26
N GLN A 223 -13.44 -14.05 3.51
CA GLN A 223 -12.20 -14.30 2.77
C GLN A 223 -11.12 -15.03 3.59
N THR A 224 -11.27 -15.10 4.92
CA THR A 224 -10.36 -15.86 5.78
C THR A 224 -11.04 -16.43 7.01
N LYS A 225 -10.54 -17.59 7.44
CA LYS A 225 -10.76 -18.22 8.75
C LYS A 225 -9.50 -18.19 9.62
N HIS A 226 -8.37 -17.76 9.06
CA HIS A 226 -7.09 -17.60 9.75
C HIS A 226 -6.81 -16.14 10.15
N PHE A 227 -7.20 -15.78 11.36
CA PHE A 227 -7.13 -14.41 11.87
C PHE A 227 -5.75 -14.06 12.46
N GLY A 228 -4.75 -13.91 11.59
CA GLY A 228 -3.38 -13.51 11.96
C GLY A 228 -3.23 -12.01 12.29
N THR A 229 -2.31 -11.34 11.59
CA THR A 229 -2.16 -9.88 11.67
C THR A 229 -3.03 -9.19 10.62
N ILE A 230 -3.80 -8.20 11.05
CA ILE A 230 -4.51 -7.28 10.16
C ILE A 230 -3.77 -5.94 10.12
N SER A 231 -3.84 -5.24 9.00
CA SER A 231 -3.28 -3.90 8.85
C SER A 231 -4.37 -2.92 8.42
N LEU A 232 -4.32 -1.69 8.91
CA LEU A 232 -5.31 -0.65 8.65
C LEU A 232 -4.61 0.71 8.50
N ALA A 233 -4.76 1.34 7.34
CA ALA A 233 -4.39 2.73 7.11
C ALA A 233 -5.64 3.62 7.11
N HIS A 234 -5.52 4.85 7.61
CA HIS A 234 -6.61 5.82 7.61
C HIS A 234 -6.16 7.23 7.20
N GLY A 235 -7.02 7.93 6.47
CA GLY A 235 -6.78 9.32 6.09
C GLY A 235 -7.37 10.28 7.11
N ASN A 236 -6.57 10.86 8.01
CA ASN A 236 -7.02 11.80 9.05
C ASN A 236 -8.32 11.39 9.79
N SER A 237 -8.46 10.11 10.14
CA SER A 237 -9.69 9.60 10.76
C SER A 237 -9.45 8.48 11.77
N LYS A 238 -8.61 8.76 12.76
CA LYS A 238 -8.16 7.80 13.77
C LYS A 238 -9.31 7.20 14.57
N GLU A 239 -10.30 8.00 14.95
CA GLU A 239 -11.47 7.55 15.70
C GLU A 239 -12.31 6.56 14.87
N ARG A 240 -12.46 6.85 13.57
CA ARG A 240 -13.17 5.97 12.63
C ARG A 240 -12.41 4.65 12.48
N ALA A 241 -11.10 4.70 12.34
CA ALA A 241 -10.24 3.53 12.25
C ALA A 241 -10.33 2.65 13.51
N ASN A 242 -10.23 3.27 14.69
CA ASN A 242 -10.32 2.57 15.98
C ASN A 242 -11.68 1.88 16.15
N LYS A 243 -12.78 2.55 15.77
CA LYS A 243 -14.12 1.97 15.81
C LYS A 243 -14.23 0.74 14.90
N VAL A 244 -13.79 0.85 13.65
CA VAL A 244 -13.82 -0.27 12.70
C VAL A 244 -12.96 -1.43 13.17
N LEU A 245 -11.78 -1.14 13.71
CA LEU A 245 -10.90 -2.19 14.25
C LEU A 245 -11.53 -2.88 15.47
N ALA A 246 -12.27 -2.16 16.32
CA ALA A 246 -13.03 -2.75 17.41
C ALA A 246 -14.15 -3.67 16.89
N ASP A 247 -14.93 -3.20 15.90
CA ASP A 247 -15.99 -4.00 15.26
C ASP A 247 -15.44 -5.29 14.63
N ILE A 248 -14.23 -5.22 14.04
CA ILE A 248 -13.53 -6.39 13.49
C ILE A 248 -13.14 -7.36 14.61
N LYS A 249 -12.53 -6.87 15.69
CA LYS A 249 -12.06 -7.71 16.81
C LYS A 249 -13.19 -8.35 17.61
N GLU A 250 -14.37 -7.72 17.64
CA GLU A 250 -15.58 -8.31 18.24
C GLU A 250 -16.07 -9.52 17.44
N LYS A 251 -15.98 -9.46 16.10
CA LYS A 251 -16.44 -10.53 15.21
C LYS A 251 -15.41 -11.61 14.92
N TYR A 252 -14.12 -11.23 14.90
CA TYR A 252 -13.05 -12.07 14.40
C TYR A 252 -11.81 -12.01 15.32
N PRO A 253 -11.27 -13.17 15.75
CA PRO A 253 -10.18 -13.22 16.72
C PRO A 253 -8.81 -12.95 16.10
N PHE A 254 -8.62 -11.77 15.50
CA PHE A 254 -7.31 -11.33 14.97
C PHE A 254 -6.28 -11.21 16.10
N GLN A 255 -5.13 -11.86 15.91
CA GLN A 255 -4.05 -11.89 16.90
C GLN A 255 -3.41 -10.51 17.12
N ASN A 256 -3.22 -9.74 16.04
CA ASN A 256 -2.51 -8.46 16.07
C ASN A 256 -3.08 -7.48 15.04
N SER A 257 -2.87 -6.18 15.28
CA SER A 257 -3.27 -5.12 14.36
C SER A 257 -2.15 -4.09 14.17
N LEU A 258 -1.82 -3.78 12.91
CA LEU A 258 -0.97 -2.66 12.54
C LEU A 258 -1.86 -1.50 12.10
N THR A 259 -1.80 -0.37 12.79
CA THR A 259 -2.56 0.84 12.41
C THR A 259 -1.59 1.96 12.07
N MET A 260 -1.88 2.68 10.98
CA MET A 260 -1.05 3.78 10.48
C MET A 260 -1.89 4.90 9.88
N ASP A 261 -1.32 6.09 9.85
CA ASP A 261 -1.80 7.18 8.99
C ASP A 261 -1.46 6.88 7.53
N MET A 262 -2.31 7.35 6.62
CA MET A 262 -1.97 7.38 5.19
C MET A 262 -0.95 8.48 4.92
N GLY A 263 0.15 8.11 4.26
CA GLY A 263 1.13 9.06 3.74
C GLY A 263 0.53 9.90 2.59
N PRO A 264 1.18 11.00 2.21
CA PRO A 264 0.64 11.96 1.23
C PRO A 264 0.19 11.32 -0.10
N LEU A 265 0.92 10.31 -0.59
CA LEU A 265 0.59 9.67 -1.87
C LEU A 265 -0.75 8.95 -1.79
N ILE A 266 -0.93 8.12 -0.78
CA ILE A 266 -2.16 7.36 -0.60
C ILE A 266 -3.30 8.32 -0.25
N ALA A 267 -3.04 9.32 0.60
CA ALA A 267 -3.99 10.36 0.98
C ALA A 267 -4.53 11.15 -0.22
N THR A 268 -3.71 11.45 -1.24
CA THR A 268 -4.18 12.08 -2.49
C THR A 268 -5.37 11.33 -3.07
N TYR A 269 -5.28 10.01 -3.13
CA TYR A 269 -6.24 9.17 -3.83
C TYR A 269 -7.37 8.66 -2.94
N SER A 270 -7.07 8.29 -1.69
CA SER A 270 -8.05 7.81 -0.73
C SER A 270 -8.93 8.94 -0.18
N GLY A 271 -8.39 10.16 -0.14
CA GLY A 271 -9.03 11.33 0.44
C GLY A 271 -9.16 11.26 1.96
N GLU A 272 -9.59 12.38 2.54
CA GLU A 272 -9.87 12.45 3.97
C GLU A 272 -10.98 11.48 4.38
N GLY A 273 -10.77 10.80 5.51
CA GLY A 273 -11.66 9.81 6.06
C GLY A 273 -11.61 8.45 5.38
N GLY A 274 -10.76 8.26 4.36
CA GLY A 274 -10.56 6.96 3.71
C GLY A 274 -10.03 5.90 4.69
N LEU A 275 -10.47 4.65 4.52
CA LEU A 275 -9.96 3.49 5.25
C LEU A 275 -9.49 2.42 4.28
N VAL A 276 -8.29 1.90 4.49
CA VAL A 276 -7.73 0.76 3.74
C VAL A 276 -7.36 -0.31 4.76
N ILE A 277 -7.78 -1.55 4.52
CA ILE A 277 -7.53 -2.70 5.38
C ILE A 277 -6.90 -3.80 4.54
N SER A 278 -5.85 -4.43 5.06
CA SER A 278 -5.31 -5.64 4.45
C SER A 278 -5.10 -6.76 5.45
N PHE A 279 -5.33 -7.98 4.99
CA PHE A 279 -5.17 -9.24 5.72
C PHE A 279 -4.82 -10.35 4.73
N PHE A 280 -4.39 -11.50 5.23
CA PHE A 280 -4.15 -12.66 4.39
C PHE A 280 -5.38 -13.56 4.36
N ARG A 281 -5.75 -13.99 3.16
CA ARG A 281 -6.75 -15.01 2.87
C ARG A 281 -6.18 -16.39 3.15
N ASP A 282 -7.08 -17.36 3.26
CA ASP A 282 -6.74 -18.78 3.42
C ASP A 282 -6.09 -19.34 2.12
#